data_AF-A0A151JEB7-F1
#
_entry.id   AF-A0A151JEB7-F1
#
_cell.length_a   1.000
_cell.length_b   1.000
_cell.length_c   1.000
_cell.angle_alpha   90.00
_cell.angle_beta   90.00
_cell.angle_gamma   90.00
#
_symmetry.space_group_name_H-M   'P 1'
#
loop_
_entity.id
_entity.type
_entity.pdbx_description
1 polymer ?
#
loop_
_entity_poly.entity_id
_entity_poly.type
_entity_poly.pdbx_seq_one_letter_code
_entity_poly.pdbx_strand_id
1 'polypeptide(L)'
;MMGYEPMAISSYLGWLIFLMLTYPFALVAIQLTVFDIRIRAVVNRVFNVTALLLALFLLIMHMQTEVVYGKPLLDVWHAKQQSDTK
;
A
#
# COMPACT_ATOMS: atom_id res chain seq x y z
N MET A 1 -10.78 -27.93 -9.55
CA MET A 1 -11.20 -26.51 -9.57
C MET A 1 -9.99 -25.68 -9.18
N MET A 2 -9.09 -25.39 -10.11
CA MET A 2 -7.84 -24.67 -9.84
C MET A 2 -7.85 -23.41 -10.68
N GLY A 3 -7.78 -22.23 -10.05
CA GLY A 3 -7.72 -20.96 -10.78
C GLY A 3 -8.36 -19.73 -10.12
N TYR A 4 -8.77 -19.81 -8.86
CA TYR A 4 -9.21 -18.63 -8.08
C TYR A 4 -8.53 -18.64 -6.71
N GLU A 5 -7.20 -18.63 -6.69
CA GLU A 5 -6.55 -17.95 -5.58
C GLU A 5 -6.79 -16.47 -5.89
N PRO A 6 -7.64 -15.76 -5.12
CA PRO A 6 -7.79 -14.33 -5.35
C PRO A 6 -6.38 -13.76 -5.26
N MET A 7 -5.89 -13.11 -6.33
CA MET A 7 -4.79 -12.19 -6.18
C MET A 7 -5.28 -11.23 -5.11
N ALA A 8 -4.82 -11.43 -3.88
CA ALA A 8 -5.41 -10.79 -2.73
C ALA A 8 -5.08 -9.32 -2.93
N ILE A 9 -6.05 -8.57 -3.46
CA ILE A 9 -5.99 -7.12 -3.48
C ILE A 9 -5.92 -6.77 -2.00
N SER A 10 -4.69 -6.61 -1.54
CA SER A 10 -4.42 -6.50 -0.13
C SER A 10 -5.13 -5.23 0.29
N SER A 11 -5.97 -5.28 1.33
CA SER A 11 -6.70 -4.11 1.81
C SER A 11 -5.75 -2.91 2.00
N TYR A 12 -4.49 -3.20 2.36
CA TYR A 12 -3.39 -2.23 2.45
C TYR A 12 -3.08 -1.49 1.14
N LEU A 13 -3.15 -2.14 -0.03
CA LEU A 13 -2.99 -1.48 -1.33
C LEU A 13 -4.15 -0.52 -1.60
N GLY A 14 -5.39 -0.91 -1.26
CA GLY A 14 -6.55 -0.02 -1.36
C GLY A 14 -6.39 1.23 -0.48
N TRP A 15 -5.93 1.05 0.76
CA TRP A 15 -5.61 2.17 1.66
C TRP A 15 -4.47 3.04 1.16
N LEU A 16 -3.45 2.47 0.53
CA LEU A 16 -2.34 3.22 -0.05
C LEU A 16 -2.82 4.10 -1.20
N ILE A 17 -3.64 3.55 -2.09
CA ILE A 17 -4.27 4.31 -3.18
C ILE A 17 -5.17 5.42 -2.62
N PHE A 18 -5.99 5.11 -1.62
CA PHE A 18 -6.84 6.11 -0.95
C PHE A 18 -6.01 7.25 -0.36
N LEU A 19 -4.91 6.94 0.32
CA LEU A 19 -4.00 7.94 0.88
C LEU A 19 -3.40 8.81 -0.23
N MET A 20 -2.96 8.22 -1.34
CA MET A 20 -2.40 8.98 -2.47
C MET A 20 -3.44 9.91 -3.12
N LEU A 21 -4.67 9.46 -3.30
CA LEU A 21 -5.74 10.25 -3.89
C LEU A 21 -6.21 11.38 -2.97
N THR A 22 -6.26 11.13 -1.65
CA THR A 22 -6.73 12.12 -0.67
C THR A 22 -5.65 13.11 -0.24
N TYR A 23 -4.37 12.75 -0.34
CA TYR A 23 -3.23 13.61 0.03
C TYR A 23 -3.26 15.02 -0.56
N PRO A 24 -3.45 15.25 -1.88
CA PRO A 24 -3.48 16.60 -2.43
C PRO A 24 -4.62 17.44 -1.85
N PHE A 25 -5.79 16.84 -1.62
CA PHE A 25 -6.94 17.55 -1.03
C PHE A 25 -6.70 17.92 0.44
N ALA A 26 -6.08 17.02 1.20
CA ALA A 26 -5.70 17.29 2.58
C ALA A 26 -4.68 18.44 2.67
N LEU A 27 -3.69 18.47 1.78
CA LEU A 27 -2.74 19.58 1.70
C LEU A 27 -3.42 20.91 1.36
N VAL A 28 -4.35 20.92 0.40
CA VAL A 28 -5.12 22.12 0.07
C VAL A 28 -5.95 22.58 1.28
N ALA A 29 -6.60 21.67 1.99
CA ALA A 29 -7.36 22.01 3.19
C ALA A 29 -6.49 22.63 4.29
N ILE A 30 -5.26 22.15 4.49
CA ILE A 30 -4.30 22.74 5.44
C ILE A 30 -3.94 24.17 5.00
N GLN A 31 -3.72 24.40 3.70
CA GLN A 31 -3.42 25.74 3.20
C GLN A 31 -4.59 26.72 3.35
N LEU A 32 -5.84 26.24 3.24
CA LEU A 32 -7.04 27.06 3.42
C LEU A 32 -7.35 27.37 4.89
N THR A 33 -7.00 26.47 5.81
CA THR A 33 -7.35 26.59 7.23
C THR A 33 -6.27 27.30 8.06
N VAL A 34 -4.99 27.19 7.67
CA VAL A 34 -3.87 27.78 8.42
C VAL A 34 -3.34 29.01 7.70
N PHE A 35 -3.74 30.19 8.17
CA PHE A 35 -3.32 31.47 7.61
C PHE A 35 -1.92 31.92 8.06
N ASP A 36 -1.51 31.56 9.28
CA ASP A 36 -0.20 31.91 9.81
C ASP A 36 0.91 31.10 9.12
N ILE A 37 1.88 31.81 8.53
CA ILE A 37 2.94 31.20 7.73
C ILE A 37 3.89 30.31 8.55
N ARG A 38 4.17 30.66 9.82
CA ARG A 38 5.07 29.90 10.69
C ARG A 38 4.38 28.62 11.15
N ILE A 39 3.11 28.73 11.54
CA ILE A 39 2.32 27.57 11.96
C ILE A 39 2.10 26.63 10.77
N ARG A 40 1.78 27.17 9.59
CA ARG A 40 1.58 26.38 8.36
C ARG A 40 2.82 25.56 7.98
N ALA A 41 4.02 26.11 8.16
CA ALA A 41 5.27 25.40 7.87
C ALA A 41 5.46 24.18 8.79
N VAL A 42 5.15 24.33 10.08
CA VAL A 42 5.23 23.21 11.05
C VAL A 42 4.17 22.17 10.76
N VAL A 43 2.91 22.59 10.54
CA VAL A 43 1.80 21.67 10.24
C VAL A 43 2.05 20.89 8.95
N ASN A 44 2.49 21.55 7.88
CA ASN A 44 2.84 20.88 6.63
C ASN A 44 3.98 19.87 6.82
N ARG A 45 5.01 20.21 7.60
CA ARG A 45 6.12 19.29 7.85
C ARG A 45 5.65 18.06 8.62
N VAL A 46 4.86 18.24 9.67
CA VAL A 46 4.31 17.13 10.45
C VAL A 46 3.40 16.28 9.58
N PHE A 47 2.48 16.89 8.83
CA PHE A 47 1.57 16.18 7.92
C PHE A 47 2.30 15.37 6.85
N ASN A 48 3.33 15.94 6.22
CA ASN A 48 4.10 15.23 5.19
C ASN A 48 4.87 14.05 5.79
N VAL A 49 5.45 14.23 6.98
CA VAL A 49 6.17 13.15 7.68
C VAL A 49 5.21 12.05 8.09
N THR A 50 4.03 12.38 8.64
CA THR A 50 3.03 11.36 9.01
C THR A 50 2.47 10.64 7.80
N ALA A 51 2.17 11.35 6.70
CA ALA A 51 1.73 10.75 5.44
C ALA A 51 2.79 9.82 4.84
N LEU A 52 4.08 10.20 4.90
CA LEU A 52 5.19 9.37 4.45
C LEU A 52 5.31 8.09 5.28
N LEU A 53 5.24 8.20 6.62
CA LEU A 53 5.31 7.05 7.51
C LEU A 53 4.12 6.10 7.30
N LEU A 54 2.91 6.63 7.11
CA LEU A 54 1.71 5.85 6.78
C LEU A 54 1.85 5.14 5.42
N ALA A 55 2.32 5.85 4.40
CA ALA A 55 2.55 5.25 3.09
C ALA A 55 3.59 4.12 3.14
N LEU A 56 4.71 4.33 3.84
CA LEU A 56 5.73 3.29 4.04
C LEU A 56 5.17 2.09 4.79
N PHE A 57 4.42 2.30 5.86
CA PHE A 57 3.78 1.23 6.63
C PHE A 57 2.83 0.39 5.74
N LEU A 58 1.94 1.05 5.00
CA LEU A 58 1.00 0.38 4.10
C LEU A 58 1.73 -0.39 2.98
N LEU A 59 2.81 0.17 2.45
CA LEU A 59 3.62 -0.46 1.42
C LEU A 59 4.35 -1.71 1.94
N ILE A 60 4.94 -1.65 3.13
CA ILE A 60 5.59 -2.81 3.77
C ILE A 60 4.56 -3.92 4.01
N MET A 61 3.40 -3.57 4.56
CA MET A 61 2.32 -4.55 4.80
C MET A 61 1.81 -5.17 3.49
N HIS A 62 1.67 -4.37 2.44
CA HIS A 62 1.31 -4.87 1.11
C HIS A 62 2.35 -5.85 0.55
N MET A 63 3.64 -5.50 0.59
CA MET A 63 4.73 -6.36 0.13
C MET A 63 4.81 -7.67 0.94
N GLN A 64 4.58 -7.62 2.26
CA GLN A 64 4.49 -8.83 3.09
C GLN A 64 3.33 -9.74 2.65
N THR A 65 2.23 -9.15 2.19
CA THR A 65 1.09 -9.92 1.66
C THR A 65 1.54 -10.74 0.44
N GLU A 66 2.24 -10.13 -0.50
CA GLU A 66 2.75 -10.80 -1.71
C GLU A 66 3.77 -11.91 -1.40
N VAL A 67 4.61 -11.74 -0.37
CA VAL A 67 5.56 -12.79 0.06
C VAL A 67 4.83 -14.01 0.63
N VAL A 68 3.74 -13.81 1.39
CA VAL A 68 2.97 -14.91 2.00
C VAL A 68 2.15 -15.64 0.95
N TYR A 69 1.47 -14.91 0.05
CA TYR A 69 0.64 -15.52 -1.00
C TYR A 69 1.44 -15.97 -2.23
N GLY A 70 2.68 -15.49 -2.43
CA GLY A 70 3.52 -15.88 -3.56
C GLY A 70 4.15 -17.27 -3.44
N LYS A 71 4.46 -17.72 -2.21
CA LYS A 71 5.01 -19.07 -1.96
C LYS A 71 4.09 -20.22 -2.42
N PRO A 72 2.79 -20.25 -2.04
CA PRO A 72 1.91 -21.34 -2.47
C PRO A 72 1.73 -21.40 -4.00
N LEU A 73 1.75 -20.25 -4.69
CA LEU A 73 1.73 -20.22 -6.17
C LEU A 73 2.99 -20.85 -6.79
N LEU A 74 4.16 -20.62 -6.18
CA LEU A 74 5.42 -21.21 -6.63
C LEU A 74 5.45 -22.74 -6.39
N ASP A 75 4.97 -23.18 -5.22
CA ASP A 75 4.90 -24.60 -4.88
C ASP A 75 3.93 -25.36 -5.81
N VAL A 76 2.79 -24.75 -6.17
CA VAL A 76 1.85 -25.31 -7.15
C VAL A 76 2.47 -25.39 -8.54
N TRP A 77 3.25 -24.39 -8.96
CA TRP A 77 3.94 -24.40 -10.24
C TRP A 77 5.00 -25.50 -10.30
N HIS A 78 5.82 -25.66 -9.25
CA HIS A 78 6.81 -26.73 -9.16
C HIS A 78 6.19 -28.12 -9.15
N ALA A 79 5.09 -28.32 -8.41
CA ALA A 79 4.36 -29.59 -8.38
C ALA A 79 3.80 -29.96 -9.76
N LYS A 80 3.26 -28.97 -10.49
CA LYS A 80 2.74 -29.17 -11.86
C LYS A 80 3.84 -29.54 -12.84
N GLN A 81 5.02 -28.93 -12.73
CA GLN A 81 6.14 -29.20 -13.63
C GLN A 81 6.72 -30.61 -13.43
N GLN A 82 6.74 -31.11 -12.19
CA GLN A 82 7.14 -32.49 -11.90
C GLN A 82 6.12 -33.53 -12.38
N SER A 83 4.82 -33.21 -12.43
CA SER A 83 3.81 -34.11 -13.00
C SER A 83 3.83 -34.20 -14.52
N ASP A 84 4.33 -33.18 -15.22
CA ASP A 84 4.40 -33.13 -16.70
C ASP A 84 5.67 -33.79 -17.26
N THR A 85 6.64 -34.14 -16.38
CA THR A 85 7.91 -34.79 -16.75
C THR A 85 7.90 -36.31 -16.49
N LYS A 86 6.76 -36.89 -16.08
CA LYS A 86 6.54 -38.34 -15.97
C LYS A 86 5.59 -38.82 -17.05
#